data_AF-A0A8C7DPA2-F1
#
_entry.id   AF-A0A8C7DPA2-F1
#
_cell.length_a   1.000
_cell.length_b   1.000
_cell.length_c   1.000
_cell.angle_alpha   90.00
_cell.angle_beta   90.00
_cell.angle_gamma   90.00
#
_symmetry.space_group_name_H-M   'P 1'
#
loop_
_entity.id
_entity.type
_entity.pdbx_description
1 polymer ?
#
loop_
_entity_poly.entity_id
_entity_poly.type
_entity_poly.pdbx_seq_one_letter_code
_entity_poly.pdbx_strand_id
1 'polypeptide(L)'
;MWLHSRESFPNAIQEVFNGKVKVNSKRAKKRSVGADCSLHIHNVTAEDAGRYTCRILKHQNPFSDTDTYLSVLTISLSTLLTYLKPDRPVTIRCSLHTNEGRGKCRLFHNSEVHLSWIDETGRKLQGDSRYQLTGPRCDITLTVTFQKEDNNRKWMCTLTEKGNMKISIDFTSTFSDIKDTDDDGGEENDGKKPSTP
;
A
#
# COMPACT_ATOMS: atom_id res chain seq x y z
N MET A 1 7.23 -21.04 -20.80
CA MET A 1 6.75 -19.68 -21.17
C MET A 1 5.94 -19.13 -20.00
N TRP A 2 5.84 -17.81 -19.88
CA TRP A 2 5.07 -17.17 -18.79
C TRP A 2 3.95 -16.31 -19.34
N LEU A 3 2.76 -16.50 -18.78
CA LEU A 3 1.55 -15.74 -19.09
C LEU A 3 1.07 -15.03 -17.82
N HIS A 4 0.72 -13.74 -17.90
CA HIS A 4 0.13 -12.97 -16.80
C HIS A 4 -1.33 -12.63 -17.11
N SER A 5 -2.22 -12.80 -16.13
CA SER A 5 -3.64 -12.49 -16.27
C SER A 5 -4.18 -11.82 -15.01
N ARG A 6 -5.14 -10.92 -15.21
CA ARG A 6 -5.87 -10.19 -14.15
C ARG A 6 -7.29 -9.90 -14.63
N GLU A 7 -8.25 -9.72 -13.71
CA GLU A 7 -9.66 -9.46 -14.06
C GLU A 7 -9.82 -8.30 -15.06
N SER A 8 -9.02 -7.24 -14.90
CA SER A 8 -9.07 -6.06 -15.79
C SER A 8 -8.63 -6.34 -17.24
N PHE A 9 -8.05 -7.51 -17.54
CA PHE A 9 -7.57 -7.90 -18.87
C PHE A 9 -7.91 -9.37 -19.16
N PRO A 10 -8.95 -9.65 -19.97
CA PRO A 10 -9.40 -11.02 -20.23
C PRO A 10 -8.36 -11.83 -21.01
N ASN A 11 -7.52 -11.17 -21.81
CA ASN A 11 -6.44 -11.81 -22.56
C ASN A 11 -5.15 -11.84 -21.74
N ALA A 12 -4.59 -13.03 -21.54
CA ALA A 12 -3.33 -13.19 -20.84
C ALA A 12 -2.18 -12.52 -21.62
N ILE A 13 -1.37 -11.73 -20.91
CA ILE A 13 -0.18 -11.09 -21.44
C ILE A 13 0.95 -12.10 -21.43
N GLN A 14 1.54 -12.37 -22.59
CA GLN A 14 2.74 -13.19 -22.68
C GLN A 14 3.96 -12.39 -22.23
N GLU A 15 4.41 -12.65 -20.99
CA GLU A 15 5.57 -11.99 -20.37
C GLU A 15 6.89 -12.57 -20.88
N VAL A 16 6.95 -13.89 -21.04
CA VAL A 16 8.17 -14.61 -21.47
C VAL A 16 7.81 -15.66 -22.51
N PHE A 17 8.56 -15.67 -23.61
CA PHE A 17 8.48 -16.69 -24.65
C PHE A 17 9.86 -17.26 -24.96
N ASN A 18 9.95 -18.58 -25.08
CA ASN A 18 11.20 -19.29 -25.38
C ASN A 18 12.39 -18.86 -24.49
N GLY A 19 12.13 -18.71 -23.17
CA GLY A 19 13.13 -18.28 -22.19
C GLY A 19 13.49 -16.79 -22.22
N LYS A 20 12.89 -15.98 -23.11
CA LYS A 20 13.21 -14.55 -23.26
C LYS A 20 12.03 -13.66 -22.89
N VAL A 21 12.31 -12.59 -22.16
CA VAL A 21 11.34 -11.55 -21.82
C VAL A 21 10.87 -10.86 -23.11
N LYS A 22 9.57 -10.61 -23.22
CA LYS A 22 9.00 -9.88 -24.36
C LYS A 22 9.36 -8.40 -24.28
N VAL A 23 10.33 -7.97 -25.09
CA VAL A 23 11.01 -6.67 -25.03
C VAL A 23 10.07 -5.46 -25.27
N ASN A 24 8.98 -5.63 -26.03
CA ASN A 24 8.13 -4.51 -26.48
C ASN A 24 7.12 -4.00 -25.44
N SER A 25 7.32 -4.28 -24.14
CA SER A 25 6.43 -3.79 -23.08
C SER A 25 7.17 -2.86 -22.12
N LYS A 26 6.48 -1.85 -21.58
CA LYS A 26 7.01 -1.04 -20.44
C LYS A 26 7.41 -1.94 -19.26
N ARG A 27 6.79 -3.12 -19.15
CA ARG A 27 7.05 -4.13 -18.13
C ARG A 27 8.34 -4.92 -18.37
N ALA A 28 8.87 -4.98 -19.59
CA ALA A 28 10.06 -5.77 -19.91
C ALA A 28 11.28 -5.35 -19.08
N LYS A 29 11.44 -4.04 -18.83
CA LYS A 29 12.54 -3.48 -18.03
C LYS A 29 12.59 -3.99 -16.59
N LYS A 30 11.45 -4.44 -16.06
CA LYS A 30 11.31 -4.95 -14.70
C LYS A 30 11.16 -6.48 -14.65
N ARG A 31 11.57 -7.18 -15.71
CA ARG A 31 11.47 -8.63 -15.84
C ARG A 31 12.80 -9.22 -16.23
N SER A 32 13.13 -10.37 -15.64
CA SER A 32 14.26 -11.20 -16.06
C SER A 32 13.89 -12.67 -15.90
N VAL A 33 14.61 -13.55 -16.60
CA VAL A 33 14.41 -14.99 -16.52
C VAL A 33 15.67 -15.60 -15.92
N GLY A 34 15.51 -16.38 -14.85
CA GLY A 34 16.60 -17.13 -14.23
C GLY A 34 17.07 -18.29 -15.10
N ALA A 35 18.26 -18.80 -14.83
CA ALA A 35 18.81 -19.98 -15.51
C ALA A 35 17.94 -21.24 -15.27
N ASP A 36 17.23 -21.28 -14.15
CA ASP A 36 16.25 -22.30 -13.77
C ASP A 36 14.85 -22.05 -14.39
N CYS A 37 14.74 -21.14 -15.35
CA CYS A 37 13.50 -20.71 -16.01
C CYS A 37 12.50 -19.96 -15.11
N SER A 38 12.91 -19.54 -13.91
CA SER A 38 12.09 -18.70 -13.02
C SER A 38 11.82 -17.33 -13.62
N LEU A 39 10.64 -16.76 -13.36
CA LEU A 39 10.31 -15.38 -13.71
C LEU A 39 10.64 -14.46 -12.53
N HIS A 40 11.56 -13.52 -12.76
CA HIS A 40 11.89 -12.48 -11.78
C HIS A 40 11.21 -11.17 -12.14
N ILE A 41 10.59 -10.55 -11.14
CA ILE A 41 9.78 -9.34 -11.22
C ILE A 41 10.41 -8.31 -10.29
N HIS A 42 11.04 -7.28 -10.85
CA HIS A 42 11.70 -6.21 -10.09
C HIS A 42 10.76 -5.02 -9.89
N ASN A 43 11.01 -4.19 -8.87
CA ASN A 43 10.25 -2.96 -8.60
C ASN A 43 8.72 -3.17 -8.68
N VAL A 44 8.24 -4.15 -7.90
CA VAL A 44 6.85 -4.61 -7.93
C VAL A 44 5.89 -3.48 -7.63
N THR A 45 4.86 -3.32 -8.47
CA THR A 45 3.77 -2.37 -8.24
C THR A 45 2.41 -3.08 -8.21
N ALA A 46 1.36 -2.35 -7.83
CA ALA A 46 -0.02 -2.85 -7.86
C ALA A 46 -0.44 -3.46 -9.22
N GLU A 47 0.14 -2.99 -10.33
CA GLU A 47 -0.16 -3.50 -11.67
C GLU A 47 0.41 -4.90 -11.94
N ASP A 48 1.38 -5.33 -11.13
CA ASP A 48 1.99 -6.65 -11.25
C ASP A 48 1.21 -7.75 -10.55
N ALA A 49 0.28 -7.38 -9.67
CA ALA A 49 -0.65 -8.34 -9.08
C ALA A 49 -1.39 -9.11 -10.17
N GLY A 50 -1.59 -10.41 -9.94
CA GLY A 50 -2.25 -11.27 -10.91
C GLY A 50 -1.87 -12.74 -10.82
N ARG A 51 -2.48 -13.52 -11.71
CA ARG A 51 -2.17 -14.93 -11.92
C ARG A 51 -1.09 -15.04 -12.98
N TYR A 52 -0.01 -15.74 -12.66
CA TYR A 52 1.08 -16.07 -13.54
C TYR A 52 1.04 -17.56 -13.85
N THR A 53 0.85 -17.91 -15.11
CA THR A 53 0.83 -19.29 -15.58
C THR A 53 2.17 -19.61 -16.21
N CYS A 54 2.91 -20.54 -15.61
CA CYS A 54 4.04 -21.19 -16.24
C CYS A 54 3.52 -22.29 -17.16
N ARG A 55 3.76 -22.15 -18.47
CA ARG A 55 3.38 -23.15 -19.46
C ARG A 55 4.63 -23.82 -20.03
N ILE A 56 4.73 -25.13 -19.86
CA ILE A 56 5.85 -25.94 -20.36
C ILE A 56 5.40 -26.63 -21.65
N LEU A 57 6.16 -26.40 -22.73
CA LEU A 57 5.95 -27.06 -24.02
C LEU A 57 6.60 -28.45 -23.96
N LYS A 58 5.80 -29.52 -24.05
CA LYS A 58 6.31 -30.89 -24.16
C LYS A 58 6.37 -31.30 -25.64
N HIS A 59 7.41 -32.03 -26.03
CA HIS A 59 7.64 -32.48 -27.41
C HIS A 59 6.45 -33.25 -28.02
N GLN A 60 5.63 -33.91 -27.19
CA GLN A 60 4.56 -34.81 -27.65
C GLN A 60 3.15 -34.35 -27.24
N ASN A 61 3.00 -33.08 -26.81
CA ASN A 61 1.73 -32.40 -26.51
C ASN A 61 0.81 -33.19 -25.55
N PRO A 62 0.85 -32.88 -24.25
CA PRO A 62 0.12 -31.71 -23.79
C PRO A 62 1.02 -30.69 -23.12
N PHE A 63 0.64 -29.42 -23.23
CA PHE A 63 1.19 -28.37 -22.38
C PHE A 63 0.92 -28.69 -20.91
N SER A 64 1.92 -28.46 -20.06
CA SER A 64 1.73 -28.51 -18.61
C SER A 64 1.68 -27.07 -18.11
N ASP A 65 0.54 -26.70 -17.53
CA ASP A 65 0.36 -25.40 -16.91
C ASP A 65 0.53 -25.53 -15.39
N THR A 66 1.17 -24.53 -14.79
CA THR A 66 1.26 -24.37 -13.34
C THR A 66 1.02 -22.91 -13.02
N ASP A 67 0.03 -22.66 -12.17
CA ASP A 67 -0.37 -21.32 -11.79
C ASP A 67 0.31 -20.91 -10.48
N THR A 68 0.76 -19.66 -10.44
CA THR A 68 1.17 -18.97 -9.22
C THR A 68 0.49 -17.60 -9.17
N TYR A 69 0.30 -17.08 -7.97
CA TYR A 69 -0.46 -15.85 -7.74
C TYR A 69 0.42 -14.84 -7.02
N LEU A 70 0.54 -13.66 -7.61
CA LEU A 70 1.18 -12.51 -6.96
C LEU A 70 0.09 -11.58 -6.44
N SER A 71 0.10 -11.34 -5.13
CA SER A 71 -0.70 -10.29 -4.51
C SER A 71 0.22 -9.18 -4.03
N VAL A 72 -0.23 -7.93 -4.16
CA VAL A 72 0.55 -6.74 -3.80
C VAL A 72 -0.24 -5.90 -2.81
N LEU A 73 0.37 -5.60 -1.67
CA LEU A 73 -0.21 -4.71 -0.66
C LEU A 73 0.27 -3.28 -0.91
N THR A 74 -0.63 -2.30 -0.91
CA THR A 74 -0.30 -0.89 -1.14
C THR A 74 -0.91 0.02 -0.08
N ILE A 75 -0.23 1.13 0.20
CA ILE A 75 -0.73 2.25 1.00
C ILE A 75 -0.81 3.50 0.11
N SER A 76 -1.88 4.27 0.27
CA SER A 76 -2.07 5.56 -0.38
C SER A 76 -2.72 6.55 0.58
N LEU A 77 -2.37 7.83 0.45
CA LEU A 77 -2.94 8.91 1.25
C LEU A 77 -3.93 9.73 0.40
N SER A 78 -4.94 10.32 1.04
CA SER A 78 -5.87 11.26 0.41
C SER A 78 -5.26 12.62 0.09
N THR A 79 -4.05 12.89 0.58
CA THR A 79 -3.28 14.12 0.36
C THR A 79 -1.81 13.78 0.11
N LEU A 80 -1.05 14.72 -0.44
CA LEU A 80 0.40 14.56 -0.58
C LEU A 80 1.07 14.65 0.80
N LEU A 81 2.15 13.89 0.97
CA LEU A 81 2.94 13.89 2.21
C LEU A 81 3.41 15.31 2.60
N THR A 82 3.77 16.13 1.61
CA THR A 82 4.20 17.53 1.79
C THR A 82 3.09 18.46 2.31
N TYR A 83 1.82 18.05 2.21
CA TYR A 83 0.67 18.80 2.71
C TYR A 83 0.10 18.21 4.00
N LEU A 84 0.75 17.19 4.57
CA LEU A 84 0.39 16.69 5.90
C LEU A 84 0.63 17.77 6.94
N LYS A 85 -0.40 18.01 7.76
CA LYS A 85 -0.36 18.96 8.87
C LYS A 85 -1.15 18.39 10.05
N PRO A 86 -0.77 18.76 11.28
CA PRO A 86 -1.61 18.52 12.44
C PRO A 86 -3.02 19.11 12.28
N ASP A 87 -3.98 18.55 13.03
CA ASP A 87 -5.36 19.03 13.16
C ASP A 87 -6.21 18.99 11.88
N ARG A 88 -5.68 18.40 10.80
CA ARG A 88 -6.42 18.13 9.57
C ARG A 88 -6.68 16.64 9.41
N PRO A 89 -7.92 16.22 9.14
CA PRO A 89 -8.22 14.82 8.89
C PRO A 89 -7.60 14.38 7.58
N VAL A 90 -6.91 13.24 7.62
CA VAL A 90 -6.33 12.57 6.45
C VAL A 90 -6.82 11.15 6.43
N THR A 91 -7.16 10.66 5.23
CA THR A 91 -7.52 9.26 5.04
C THR A 91 -6.33 8.53 4.43
N ILE A 92 -5.88 7.50 5.13
CA ILE A 92 -4.91 6.54 4.63
C ILE A 92 -5.68 5.30 4.20
N ARG A 93 -5.38 4.79 3.02
CA ARG A 93 -6.01 3.60 2.46
C ARG A 93 -4.97 2.52 2.25
N CYS A 94 -5.26 1.33 2.75
CA CYS A 94 -4.46 0.14 2.54
C CYS A 94 -5.26 -0.87 1.72
N SER A 95 -4.70 -1.30 0.59
CA SER A 95 -5.42 -2.15 -0.36
C SER A 95 -4.58 -3.34 -0.80
N LEU A 96 -5.19 -4.52 -0.77
CA LEU A 96 -4.63 -5.72 -1.37
C LEU A 96 -5.05 -5.80 -2.83
N HIS A 97 -4.07 -5.90 -3.73
CA HIS A 97 -4.27 -6.13 -5.15
C HIS A 97 -4.04 -7.61 -5.45
N THR A 98 -5.02 -8.28 -6.05
CA THR A 98 -4.95 -9.70 -6.41
C THR A 98 -5.25 -9.89 -7.91
N ASN A 99 -5.30 -11.15 -8.37
CA ASN A 99 -5.78 -11.47 -9.73
C ASN A 99 -7.25 -11.13 -9.96
N GLU A 100 -8.06 -11.07 -8.89
CA GLU A 100 -9.44 -10.63 -8.94
C GLU A 100 -9.57 -9.11 -8.98
N GLY A 101 -8.49 -8.37 -8.71
CA GLY A 101 -8.48 -6.92 -8.66
C GLY A 101 -8.29 -6.37 -7.24
N ARG A 102 -8.43 -5.05 -7.13
CA ARG A 102 -8.18 -4.31 -5.89
C ARG A 102 -9.28 -4.56 -4.86
N GLY A 103 -8.90 -4.89 -3.63
CA GLY A 103 -9.83 -5.12 -2.52
C GLY A 103 -10.59 -6.45 -2.57
N LYS A 104 -10.39 -7.24 -3.63
CA LYS A 104 -11.00 -8.56 -3.79
C LYS A 104 -10.01 -9.65 -3.36
N CYS A 105 -10.40 -10.42 -2.35
CA CYS A 105 -9.57 -11.46 -1.74
C CYS A 105 -10.40 -12.68 -1.30
N ARG A 106 -11.52 -12.93 -2.00
CA ARG A 106 -12.53 -13.92 -1.57
C ARG A 106 -12.13 -15.36 -1.93
N LEU A 107 -11.11 -15.55 -2.78
CA LEU A 107 -10.86 -16.83 -3.45
C LEU A 107 -9.69 -17.67 -2.94
N PHE A 108 -8.98 -17.28 -1.89
CA PHE A 108 -8.01 -18.19 -1.29
C PHE A 108 -8.78 -19.24 -0.48
N HIS A 109 -8.98 -20.44 -1.04
CA HIS A 109 -9.57 -21.63 -0.41
C HIS A 109 -9.66 -21.54 1.13
N ASN A 110 -10.83 -21.21 1.67
CA ASN A 110 -11.13 -21.15 3.11
C ASN A 110 -10.12 -20.36 3.97
N SER A 111 -9.32 -19.49 3.37
CA SER A 111 -8.21 -18.83 4.03
C SER A 111 -8.69 -17.50 4.58
N GLU A 112 -8.56 -17.35 5.90
CA GLU A 112 -9.05 -16.17 6.58
C GLU A 112 -8.08 -14.99 6.40
N VAL A 113 -8.05 -14.44 5.19
CA VAL A 113 -7.15 -13.34 4.81
C VAL A 113 -7.79 -12.00 5.13
N HIS A 114 -7.20 -11.21 6.02
CA HIS A 114 -7.73 -9.88 6.36
C HIS A 114 -6.62 -8.85 6.56
N LEU A 115 -6.95 -7.60 6.27
CA LEU A 115 -6.12 -6.46 6.59
C LEU A 115 -6.43 -5.92 7.98
N SER A 116 -5.40 -5.42 8.65
CA SER A 116 -5.54 -4.68 9.91
C SER A 116 -4.51 -3.57 10.02
N TRP A 117 -4.93 -2.44 10.60
CA TRP A 117 -4.02 -1.40 11.06
C TRP A 117 -3.44 -1.76 12.42
N ILE A 118 -2.14 -1.60 12.60
CA ILE A 118 -1.44 -1.82 13.87
C ILE A 118 -0.58 -0.61 14.23
N ASP A 119 -0.36 -0.41 15.52
CA ASP A 119 0.59 0.58 16.04
C ASP A 119 2.04 0.07 16.03
N GLU A 120 2.98 0.93 16.41
CA GLU A 120 4.42 0.62 16.48
C GLU A 120 4.77 -0.54 17.44
N THR A 121 3.89 -0.85 18.39
CA THR A 121 4.04 -1.97 19.33
C THR A 121 3.48 -3.29 18.77
N GLY A 122 2.88 -3.25 17.57
CA GLY A 122 2.27 -4.41 16.94
C GLY A 122 0.83 -4.68 17.37
N ARG A 123 0.21 -3.77 18.14
CA ARG A 123 -1.18 -3.94 18.59
C ARG A 123 -2.14 -3.40 17.54
N LYS A 124 -3.26 -4.09 17.35
CA LYS A 124 -4.32 -3.63 16.45
C LYS A 124 -4.83 -2.27 16.92
N LEU A 125 -4.83 -1.30 16.00
CA LEU A 125 -5.47 -0.02 16.24
C LEU A 125 -6.97 -0.27 16.44
N GLN A 126 -7.50 0.19 17.57
CA GLN A 126 -8.92 0.23 17.82
C GLN A 126 -9.45 1.62 17.44
N GLY A 127 -10.68 1.68 16.94
CA GLY A 127 -11.31 2.96 16.68
C GLY A 127 -11.47 3.73 18.00
N ASP A 128 -11.13 5.01 17.98
CA ASP A 128 -11.32 5.93 19.10
C ASP A 128 -11.78 7.29 18.58
N SER A 129 -11.73 8.34 19.40
CA SER A 129 -12.12 9.70 18.96
C SER A 129 -11.21 10.29 17.88
N ARG A 130 -9.96 9.80 17.74
CA ARG A 130 -8.96 10.28 16.78
C ARG A 130 -8.87 9.40 15.53
N TYR A 131 -9.25 8.12 15.63
CA TYR A 131 -9.13 7.13 14.56
C TYR A 131 -10.47 6.56 14.14
N GLN A 132 -10.79 6.71 12.86
CA GLN A 132 -11.93 6.03 12.25
C GLN A 132 -11.45 4.97 11.26
N LEU A 133 -11.64 3.69 11.62
CA LEU A 133 -11.31 2.55 10.77
C LEU A 133 -12.56 2.13 9.99
N THR A 134 -12.45 2.05 8.67
CA THR A 134 -13.56 1.71 7.76
C THR A 134 -13.09 0.84 6.59
N GLY A 135 -14.03 0.34 5.79
CA GLY A 135 -13.74 -0.37 4.54
C GLY A 135 -13.85 -1.91 4.64
N PRO A 136 -13.95 -2.59 3.49
CA PRO A 136 -14.01 -4.04 3.44
C PRO A 136 -12.69 -4.71 3.83
N ARG A 137 -12.78 -6.02 4.12
CA ARG A 137 -11.69 -6.91 4.56
C ARG A 137 -10.30 -6.72 3.95
N CYS A 138 -10.21 -6.40 2.66
CA CYS A 138 -8.96 -6.30 1.91
C CYS A 138 -8.74 -4.94 1.24
N ASP A 139 -9.53 -3.95 1.66
CA ASP A 139 -9.37 -2.56 1.28
C ASP A 139 -9.88 -1.69 2.42
N ILE A 140 -9.00 -1.43 3.37
CA ILE A 140 -9.33 -0.74 4.62
C ILE A 140 -8.82 0.69 4.59
N THR A 141 -9.53 1.57 5.28
CA THR A 141 -9.21 2.99 5.42
C THR A 141 -9.06 3.35 6.89
N LEU A 142 -8.07 4.17 7.19
CA LEU A 142 -7.86 4.82 8.47
C LEU A 142 -7.98 6.32 8.24
N THR A 143 -9.03 6.93 8.77
CA THR A 143 -9.13 8.39 8.83
C THR A 143 -8.59 8.83 10.19
N VAL A 144 -7.60 9.70 10.18
CA VAL A 144 -6.91 10.20 11.37
C VAL A 144 -6.76 11.71 11.29
N THR A 145 -7.03 12.38 12.40
CA THR A 145 -6.62 13.77 12.61
C THR A 145 -5.28 13.74 13.34
N PHE A 146 -4.21 14.01 12.61
CA PHE A 146 -2.85 13.93 13.17
C PHE A 146 -2.64 14.96 14.26
N GLN A 147 -1.95 14.56 15.33
CA GLN A 147 -1.49 15.49 16.35
C GLN A 147 0.01 15.78 16.16
N LYS A 148 0.54 16.79 16.85
CA LYS A 148 1.97 17.14 16.78
C LYS A 148 2.86 15.96 17.20
N GLU A 149 2.40 15.16 18.15
CA GLU A 149 3.08 13.99 18.70
C GLU A 149 3.14 12.82 17.70
N ASP A 150 2.30 12.83 16.65
CA ASP A 150 2.35 11.84 15.59
C ASP A 150 3.45 12.14 14.55
N ASN A 151 4.31 13.13 14.78
CA ASN A 151 5.45 13.40 13.90
C ASN A 151 6.47 12.27 13.98
N ASN A 152 6.92 11.80 12.82
CA ASN A 152 7.76 10.61 12.63
C ASN A 152 7.13 9.29 13.10
N ARG A 153 5.81 9.26 13.35
CA ARG A 153 5.11 8.04 13.74
C ARG A 153 4.85 7.15 12.53
N LYS A 154 5.06 5.83 12.71
CA LYS A 154 4.74 4.82 11.71
C LYS A 154 3.31 4.29 11.86
N TRP A 155 2.65 4.15 10.73
CA TRP A 155 1.32 3.59 10.60
C TRP A 155 1.38 2.35 9.73
N MET A 156 1.16 1.20 10.35
CA MET A 156 1.39 -0.09 9.70
C MET A 156 0.09 -0.75 9.30
N CYS A 157 0.01 -1.17 8.04
CA CYS A 157 -1.04 -2.04 7.54
C CYS A 157 -0.48 -3.44 7.33
N THR A 158 -1.19 -4.42 7.89
CA THR A 158 -0.77 -5.82 7.90
C THR A 158 -1.76 -6.70 7.16
N LEU A 159 -1.23 -7.64 6.40
CA LEU A 159 -1.98 -8.78 5.88
C LEU A 159 -1.77 -9.97 6.80
N THR A 160 -2.87 -10.52 7.31
CA THR A 160 -2.83 -11.76 8.09
C THR A 160 -3.61 -12.85 7.36
N GLU A 161 -3.17 -14.09 7.54
CA GLU A 161 -3.84 -15.28 7.03
C GLU A 161 -3.92 -16.31 8.17
N LYS A 162 -5.14 -16.72 8.53
CA LYS A 162 -5.39 -17.66 9.64
C LYS A 162 -4.71 -17.18 10.94
N GLY A 163 -4.78 -15.88 11.20
CA GLY A 163 -4.18 -15.23 12.37
C GLY A 163 -2.67 -14.94 12.28
N ASN A 164 -1.96 -15.45 11.27
CA ASN A 164 -0.53 -15.24 11.12
C ASN A 164 -0.22 -14.07 10.19
N MET A 165 0.65 -13.14 10.62
CA MET A 165 1.12 -12.05 9.77
C MET A 165 1.93 -12.60 8.59
N LYS A 166 1.62 -12.13 7.38
CA LYS A 166 2.31 -12.51 6.13
C LYS A 166 3.16 -11.39 5.57
N ILE A 167 2.62 -10.18 5.56
CA ILE A 167 3.31 -8.98 5.08
C ILE A 167 2.79 -7.76 5.85
N SER A 168 3.68 -6.78 6.04
CA SER A 168 3.37 -5.47 6.60
C SER A 168 3.94 -4.40 5.68
N ILE A 169 3.22 -3.30 5.52
CA ILE A 169 3.70 -2.08 4.88
C ILE A 169 3.36 -0.90 5.77
N ASP A 170 4.20 0.13 5.72
CA ASP A 170 4.06 1.31 6.56
C ASP A 170 4.14 2.61 5.76
N PHE A 171 3.60 3.66 6.36
CA PHE A 171 3.98 5.02 6.04
C PHE A 171 4.29 5.77 7.34
N THR A 172 5.20 6.73 7.25
CA THR A 172 5.55 7.61 8.37
C THR A 172 4.88 8.97 8.19
N SER A 173 4.16 9.46 9.20
CA SER A 173 3.64 10.82 9.21
C SER A 173 4.77 11.81 9.52
N THR A 174 5.04 12.74 8.60
CA THR A 174 6.06 13.78 8.78
C THR A 174 5.47 15.14 8.47
N PHE A 175 5.63 16.10 9.37
CA PHE A 175 5.13 17.46 9.19
C PHE A 175 6.30 18.44 8.97
N SER A 176 6.21 19.27 7.95
CA SER A 176 7.16 20.37 7.74
C SER A 176 6.75 21.58 8.61
N ASP A 177 7.67 21.99 9.49
CA ASP A 177 7.68 23.21 10.32
C ASP A 177 6.51 23.42 11.30
N ILE A 178 6.65 22.83 12.48
CA ILE A 178 6.13 23.46 13.71
C ILE A 178 7.13 24.57 14.05
N LYS A 179 6.83 25.82 13.67
CA LYS A 179 7.50 26.95 14.32
C LYS A 179 6.89 27.05 15.72
N ASP A 180 7.64 26.64 16.72
CA ASP A 180 7.33 26.99 18.10
C ASP A 180 7.52 28.50 18.22
N THR A 181 6.42 29.25 18.13
CA THR A 181 6.38 30.65 18.59
C THR A 181 5.75 30.64 19.97
N ASP A 182 6.52 30.18 20.95
CA ASP A 182 6.36 30.63 22.33
C ASP A 182 7.38 31.76 22.51
N ASP A 183 7.00 32.98 22.14
CA ASP A 183 7.67 34.18 22.63
C ASP A 183 6.74 34.83 23.66
N ASP A 184 6.96 34.41 24.90
CA ASP A 184 6.41 34.99 26.12
C ASP A 184 7.08 36.36 26.35
N GLY A 185 6.56 37.38 25.65
CA GLY A 185 6.90 38.77 25.87
C GLY A 185 5.82 39.46 26.70
N GLY A 186 5.92 39.31 28.02
CA GLY A 186 5.05 39.96 29.01
C GLY A 186 5.01 41.49 28.89
N GLU A 187 3.87 42.01 29.34
CA GLU A 187 3.42 43.41 29.31
C GLU A 187 4.36 44.41 30.01
N GLU A 188 4.51 45.61 29.43
CA GLU A 188 4.63 46.85 30.21
C GLU A 188 3.56 47.84 29.73
N ASN A 189 2.55 48.01 30.58
CA ASN A 189 1.52 49.04 30.46
C ASN A 189 2.13 50.39 30.83
N ASP A 190 1.99 51.41 29.97
CA ASP A 190 1.91 52.77 30.49
C ASP A 190 0.89 53.61 29.71
N GLY A 191 -0.09 54.11 30.46
CA GLY A 191 -1.21 54.86 29.94
C GLY A 191 -0.97 56.37 30.02
N LYS A 192 -1.19 57.09 28.91
CA LYS A 192 -1.59 58.50 28.98
C LYS A 192 -2.55 58.86 27.85
N LYS A 193 -3.72 59.38 28.25
CA LYS A 193 -4.86 59.83 27.44
C LYS A 193 -4.57 61.16 26.69
N PRO A 194 -5.41 61.53 25.70
CA PRO A 194 -5.13 62.54 24.67
C PRO A 194 -5.63 63.95 25.05
N SER A 195 -5.13 64.96 24.34
CA SER A 195 -5.85 66.22 24.08
C SER A 195 -5.22 67.00 22.93
N THR A 196 -5.90 67.04 21.79
CA THR A 196 -5.86 68.10 20.77
C THR A 196 -6.70 69.30 21.26
N PRO A 197 -6.56 70.51 20.70
CA PRO A 197 -6.92 70.83 19.31
C PRO A 197 -5.75 71.24 18.41
#